data_AF-L1JPY1-F1
#
_entry.id   AF-L1JPY1-F1
#
_cell.length_a   1.000
_cell.length_b   1.000
_cell.length_c   1.000
_cell.angle_alpha   90.00
_cell.angle_beta   90.00
_cell.angle_gamma   90.00
#
_symmetry.space_group_name_H-M   'P 1'
#
loop_
_entity.id
_entity.type
_entity.pdbx_description
1 polymer ?
#
loop_
_entity_poly.entity_id
_entity_poly.type
_entity_poly.pdbx_seq_one_letter_code
_entity_poly.pdbx_strand_id
1 'polypeptide(L)' 'EKPTCSICLGEFAEGEELKSLPCVHVFHCACIDQWLRLSSECPLCKRSVL' A
#
# COMPACT_ATOMS: atom_id res chain seq x y z
N GLU A 1 10.67 3.17 -14.60
CA GLU A 1 10.56 3.70 -13.22
C GLU A 1 10.23 2.54 -12.30
N LYS A 2 10.86 2.44 -11.13
CA LYS A 2 10.63 1.32 -10.22
C LYS A 2 9.37 1.57 -9.39
N PRO A 3 8.53 0.55 -9.15
CA PRO A 3 7.39 0.72 -8.28
C PRO A 3 7.88 0.95 -6.83
N THR A 4 7.33 1.95 -6.17
CA THR A 4 7.67 2.34 -4.78
C THR A 4 6.40 2.40 -3.93
N CYS A 5 6.55 2.17 -2.64
CA CYS A 5 5.46 2.27 -1.68
C CYS A 5 5.20 3.74 -1.35
N SER A 6 4.01 4.27 -1.65
CA SER A 6 3.71 5.68 -1.35
C SER A 6 3.51 5.99 0.13
N ILE A 7 3.55 4.99 1.02
CA ILE A 7 3.44 5.16 2.48
C ILE A 7 4.82 5.41 3.10
N CYS A 8 5.82 4.59 2.77
CA CYS A 8 7.19 4.72 3.30
C CYS A 8 8.18 5.35 2.31
N LEU A 9 7.74 5.58 1.07
CA LEU A 9 8.56 6.05 -0.07
C LEU A 9 9.73 5.10 -0.42
N GLY A 10 9.69 3.86 0.06
CA GLY A 10 10.70 2.82 -0.22
C GLY A 10 10.45 2.09 -1.54
N GLU A 11 11.53 1.67 -2.20
CA GLU A 11 11.47 0.77 -3.36
C GLU A 11 10.98 -0.62 -2.94
N PHE A 12 10.21 -1.27 -3.81
CA PHE A 12 9.87 -2.67 -3.61
C PHE A 12 11.07 -3.56 -3.98
N ALA A 13 11.41 -4.49 -3.10
CA ALA A 13 12.47 -5.47 -3.29
C ALA A 13 11.90 -6.90 -3.40
N GLU A 14 12.66 -7.79 -4.05
CA GLU A 14 12.31 -9.21 -4.12
C GLU A 14 12.30 -9.84 -2.73
N GLY A 15 11.22 -10.56 -2.42
CA GLY A 15 10.99 -11.17 -1.10
C GLY A 15 10.21 -10.28 -0.13
N GLU A 16 9.92 -9.03 -0.48
CA GLU A 16 9.02 -8.21 0.34
C GLU A 16 7.56 -8.60 0.14
N GLU A 17 6.80 -8.61 1.24
CA GLU A 17 5.37 -8.84 1.19
C GLU A 17 4.66 -7.56 0.71
N LEU A 18 4.04 -7.65 -0.47
CA LEU A 18 3.26 -6.57 -1.05
C LEU A 18 1.77 -6.92 -1.03
N LYS A 19 0.94 -5.90 -0.90
CA LYS A 19 -0.50 -6.04 -0.86
C LYS A 19 -1.14 -5.07 -1.83
N SER A 20 -1.97 -5.60 -2.72
CA SER A 20 -2.76 -4.82 -3.66
C SER A 20 -4.15 -4.56 -3.08
N LEU A 21 -4.63 -3.33 -3.27
CA LEU A 21 -5.98 -2.94 -2.92
C LEU A 21 -6.94 -3.14 -4.10
N PRO A 22 -8.27 -3.20 -3.89
CA PRO A 22 -9.25 -3.28 -4.98
C PRO A 22 -9.17 -2.10 -5.96
N CYS A 23 -8.61 -0.97 -5.53
CA CYS A 23 -8.30 0.18 -6.38
C CYS A 23 -6.97 0.04 -7.17
N VAL A 24 -6.43 -1.18 -7.32
CA VAL A 24 -5.20 -1.57 -8.04
C VAL A 24 -3.89 -0.95 -7.54
N HIS A 25 -3.91 -0.23 -6.43
CA HIS A 25 -2.70 0.33 -5.81
C HIS A 25 -1.99 -0.72 -4.96
N VAL A 26 -0.67 -0.76 -5.05
CA VAL A 26 0.19 -1.72 -4.35
C VAL A 26 1.03 -0.99 -3.31
N PHE A 27 1.12 -1.60 -2.13
CA PHE A 27 1.90 -1.10 -1.01
C PHE A 27 2.59 -2.26 -0.31
N HIS A 28 3.60 -1.98 0.52
CA HIS A 28 4.10 -2.99 1.45
C HIS A 28 2.99 -3.45 2.38
N CYS A 29 2.88 -4.75 2.59
CA CYS A 29 1.88 -5.38 3.46
C CYS A 29 1.92 -4.73 4.85
N ALA A 30 3.11 -4.58 5.44
CA ALA A 30 3.30 -3.91 6.73
C ALA A 30 2.83 -2.45 6.74
N CYS A 31 3.13 -1.69 5.68
CA CYS A 31 2.75 -0.28 5.58
C CYS A 31 1.24 -0.11 5.44
N ILE A 32 0.60 -0.87 4.54
CA ILE A 32 -0.84 -0.77 4.34
C ILE A 32 -1.62 -1.33 5.52
N ASP A 33 -1.16 -2.40 6.17
CA ASP A 33 -1.80 -2.92 7.38
C ASP A 33 -1.76 -1.88 8.51
N GLN A 34 -0.66 -1.12 8.65
CA GLN A 34 -0.61 -0.01 9.60
C GLN A 34 -1.58 1.12 9.26
N TRP A 35 -1.70 1.45 7.98
CA TRP A 35 -2.64 2.45 7.53
C TRP A 35 -4.09 2.02 7.77
N LEU A 36 -4.45 0.78 7.44
CA LEU A 36 -5.81 0.23 7.60
C LEU A 36 -6.26 0.13 9.05
N ARG A 37 -5.34 0.10 10.02
CA ARG A 37 -5.67 0.23 11.45
C ARG A 37 -6.20 1.62 11.82
N LEU A 38 -5.87 2.65 11.04
CA LEU A 38 -6.25 4.04 11.28
C LEU A 38 -7.36 4.50 10.33
N SER A 39 -7.27 4.12 9.05
CA SER A 39 -8.22 4.49 8.00
C SER A 39 -8.35 3.33 7.00
N SER A 40 -9.58 2.87 6.80
CA SER A 40 -9.94 1.83 5.83
C SER A 40 -10.14 2.38 4.41
N GLU A 41 -9.27 3.30 4.01
CA GLU A 41 -9.26 3.94 2.69
C GLU A 41 -7.85 3.88 2.08
N CYS A 42 -7.75 3.84 0.75
CA CYS A 42 -6.48 3.86 0.06
C CYS A 42 -5.76 5.22 0.24
N PRO A 43 -4.47 5.25 0.64
CA PRO A 43 -3.74 6.51 0.85
C PRO A 43 -3.49 7.29 -0.46
N LEU A 44 -3.55 6.64 -1.63
CA LEU A 44 -3.34 7.27 -2.93
C LEU A 44 -4.63 7.89 -3.51
N CYS A 45 -5.73 7.14 -3.51
CA CYS A 45 -6.96 7.54 -4.19
C CYS A 45 -8.16 7.71 -3.24
N LYS A 46 -7.98 7.52 -1.94
CA LYS A 46 -9.03 7.61 -0.90
C LYS A 46 -10.25 6.74 -1.17
N ARG A 47 -10.07 5.64 -1.91
CA ARG A 47 -11.12 4.65 -2.13
C ARG A 47 -11.20 3.74 -0.91
N SER A 48 -12.39 3.52 -0.36
CA SER A 48 -12.58 2.54 0.69
C SER A 48 -12.10 1.16 0.23
N VAL A 49 -11.48 0.43 1.16
CA VAL A 49 -10.90 -0.88 0.90
C VAL A 49 -11.89 -2.02 1.22
N LEU A 50 -13.15 -1.65 1.51
CA LEU A 50 -14.29 -2.50 1.81
C LEU A 50 -15.04 -2.92 0.54
#